data_AF-A0A9D4GPY5-F1
#
_entry.id   AF-A0A9D4GPY5-F1
#
_cell.length_a   1.000
_cell.length_b   1.000
_cell.length_c   1.000
_cell.angle_alpha   90.00
_cell.angle_beta   90.00
_cell.angle_gamma   90.00
#
_symmetry.space_group_name_H-M   'P 1'
#
loop_
_entity.id
_entity.type
_entity.pdbx_description
1 polymer ?
#
loop_
_entity_poly.entity_id
_entity_poly.type
_entity_poly.pdbx_seq_one_letter_code
_entity_poly.pdbx_strand_id
1 'polypeptide(L)'
;MNSGWHHKYPNKTEVFGTESTTDPTTFHFPGFHENAAEWLVQNRNIHVIGVDTPSTDYGQSKTFPVHVILGRANIPGLENVANLDAIPEFGSLISVAVIKLQDGSGGPTRVFATLPPTNDCFMSTYLNIGLTFIALVISMFLTAD
;
A
#
# COMPACT_ATOMS: atom_id res chain seq x y z
N MET A 1 4.93 -3.14 2.99
CA MET A 1 5.64 -3.39 4.25
C MET A 1 5.62 -2.09 5.02
N ASN A 2 4.83 -2.08 6.09
CA ASN A 2 4.84 -1.00 7.06
C ASN A 2 5.92 -1.34 8.11
N SER A 3 7.00 -0.58 8.15
CA SER A 3 8.05 -0.71 9.16
C SER A 3 8.09 0.47 10.13
N GLY A 4 7.18 1.44 9.95
CA GLY A 4 7.17 2.72 10.67
C GLY A 4 8.24 3.70 10.17
N TRP A 5 8.96 3.39 9.09
CA TRP A 5 10.10 4.20 8.63
C TRP A 5 9.68 5.53 8.04
N HIS A 6 8.44 5.62 7.53
CA HIS A 6 7.90 6.87 6.99
C HIS A 6 7.91 8.02 8.02
N HIS A 7 7.85 7.75 9.32
CA HIS A 7 7.93 8.77 10.37
C HIS A 7 9.27 9.52 10.41
N LYS A 8 10.33 8.94 9.84
CA LYS A 8 11.67 9.54 9.80
C LYS A 8 11.81 10.62 8.73
N TYR A 9 10.90 10.65 7.76
CA TYR A 9 10.87 11.70 6.74
C TYR A 9 10.45 13.05 7.36
N PRO A 10 11.07 14.19 7.00
CA PRO A 10 12.08 14.39 5.95
C PRO A 10 13.54 14.37 6.45
N ASN A 11 13.83 13.89 7.67
CA ASN A 11 15.20 13.88 8.20
C ASN A 11 16.07 12.84 7.48
N LYS A 12 17.00 13.29 6.63
CA LYS A 12 17.85 12.42 5.82
C LYS A 12 18.70 11.46 6.65
N THR A 13 19.28 11.92 7.76
CA THR A 13 20.10 11.08 8.63
C THR A 13 19.28 9.92 9.19
N GLU A 14 18.04 10.19 9.59
CA GLU A 14 17.13 9.16 10.10
C GLU A 14 16.63 8.24 8.97
N VAL A 15 16.21 8.80 7.83
CA VAL A 15 15.71 8.06 6.66
C VAL A 15 16.75 7.08 6.12
N PHE A 16 18.01 7.50 6.01
CA PHE A 16 19.08 6.62 5.55
C PHE A 16 19.75 5.83 6.68
N GLY A 17 19.42 6.13 7.95
CA GLY A 17 19.99 5.47 9.12
C GLY A 17 21.50 5.68 9.27
N THR A 18 22.02 6.81 8.81
CA THR A 18 23.45 7.13 8.79
C THR A 18 23.68 8.64 8.72
N GLU A 19 24.76 9.13 9.30
CA GLU A 19 25.21 10.52 9.13
C GLU A 19 25.75 10.77 7.71
N SER A 20 26.30 9.74 7.06
CA SER A 20 26.85 9.81 5.70
C SER A 20 25.77 9.57 4.64
N THR A 21 24.78 10.46 4.59
CA THR A 21 23.59 10.34 3.72
C THR A 21 23.87 10.30 2.21
N THR A 22 25.11 10.50 1.78
CA THR A 22 25.55 10.43 0.38
C THR A 22 26.35 9.18 0.06
N ASP A 23 26.68 8.34 1.05
CA ASP A 23 27.42 7.10 0.88
C ASP A 23 26.48 5.90 1.09
N PRO A 24 26.00 5.26 0.00
CA PRO A 24 25.09 4.13 0.08
C PRO A 24 25.65 2.95 0.87
N THR A 25 26.97 2.81 0.98
CA THR A 25 27.58 1.72 1.75
C THR A 25 27.33 1.83 3.25
N THR A 26 26.93 3.01 3.71
CA THR A 26 26.62 3.30 5.12
C THR A 26 25.12 3.25 5.43
N PHE A 27 24.26 3.10 4.43
CA PHE A 27 22.81 3.14 4.63
C PHE A 27 22.33 1.98 5.51
N HIS A 28 21.41 2.28 6.42
CA HIS A 28 20.86 1.33 7.37
C HIS A 28 19.36 1.54 7.56
N PHE A 29 18.58 0.83 6.76
CA PHE A 29 17.12 0.77 6.87
C PHE A 29 16.64 -0.64 6.49
N PRO A 30 15.47 -1.07 6.99
CA PRO A 30 14.95 -2.40 6.70
C PRO A 30 14.48 -2.51 5.24
N GLY A 31 14.40 -3.74 4.76
CA GLY A 31 13.86 -4.07 3.45
C GLY A 31 13.43 -5.53 3.43
N PHE A 32 12.95 -6.01 2.28
CA PHE A 32 12.63 -7.41 2.11
C PHE A 32 13.91 -8.25 2.01
N HIS A 33 13.85 -9.48 2.52
CA HIS A 33 14.85 -10.50 2.23
C HIS A 33 14.53 -11.18 0.89
N GLU A 34 15.55 -11.60 0.14
CA GLU A 34 15.40 -12.25 -1.17
C GLU A 34 14.44 -13.46 -1.13
N ASN A 35 14.61 -14.36 -0.16
CA ASN A 35 13.71 -15.51 0.04
C ASN A 35 12.23 -15.10 0.22
N ALA A 36 11.96 -13.98 0.90
CA ALA A 36 10.58 -13.51 1.08
C ALA A 36 10.00 -12.98 -0.23
N ALA A 37 10.80 -12.24 -1.01
CA ALA A 37 10.42 -11.77 -2.32
C ALA A 37 10.17 -12.93 -3.29
N GLU A 38 11.08 -13.91 -3.37
CA GLU A 38 10.90 -15.11 -4.22
C GLU A 38 9.63 -15.86 -3.84
N TRP A 39 9.40 -16.08 -2.55
CA TRP A 39 8.22 -16.79 -2.09
C TRP A 39 6.92 -16.05 -2.45
N LEU A 40 6.87 -14.72 -2.30
CA LEU A 40 5.70 -13.92 -2.68
C LEU A 40 5.42 -14.00 -4.18
N VAL A 41 6.46 -13.87 -5.01
CA VAL A 41 6.34 -13.98 -6.46
C VAL A 41 5.82 -15.35 -6.87
N GLN A 42 6.40 -16.42 -6.31
CA GLN A 42 6.08 -17.80 -6.70
C GLN A 42 4.72 -18.28 -6.16
N ASN A 43 4.29 -17.81 -4.98
CA ASN A 43 3.19 -18.41 -4.24
C ASN A 43 1.97 -17.50 -4.05
N ARG A 44 2.05 -16.20 -4.39
CA ARG A 44 0.96 -15.24 -4.09
C ARG A 44 0.48 -14.40 -5.27
N ASN A 45 1.08 -14.52 -6.46
CA ASN A 45 0.71 -13.77 -7.67
C ASN A 45 0.50 -12.27 -7.37
N ILE A 46 1.48 -11.66 -6.69
CA ILE A 46 1.42 -10.25 -6.31
C ILE A 46 1.58 -9.35 -7.55
N HIS A 47 0.89 -8.22 -7.55
CA HIS A 47 0.93 -7.26 -8.66
C HIS A 47 1.88 -6.08 -8.40
N VAL A 48 2.26 -5.86 -7.14
CA VAL A 48 3.12 -4.77 -6.70
C VAL A 48 3.69 -5.13 -5.34
N ILE A 49 4.91 -4.69 -5.03
CA ILE A 49 5.42 -4.64 -3.66
C ILE A 49 5.54 -3.18 -3.24
N GLY A 50 5.23 -2.86 -1.99
CA GLY A 50 5.40 -1.51 -1.45
C GLY A 50 6.15 -1.51 -0.13
N VAL A 51 6.97 -0.50 0.10
CA VAL A 51 7.76 -0.30 1.32
C VAL A 51 7.77 1.17 1.73
N ASP A 52 7.83 1.45 3.02
CA ASP A 52 7.94 2.80 3.58
C ASP A 52 9.38 3.31 3.71
N THR A 53 10.36 2.53 3.26
CA THR A 53 11.80 2.87 3.25
C THR A 53 12.27 3.35 1.88
N PRO A 54 13.51 3.87 1.77
CA PRO A 54 14.07 4.34 0.50
C PRO A 54 14.31 3.27 -0.57
N SER A 55 14.24 1.98 -0.22
CA SER A 55 14.45 0.88 -1.15
C SER A 55 13.69 -0.37 -0.73
N THR A 56 13.22 -1.16 -1.71
CA THR A 56 12.63 -2.49 -1.43
C THR A 56 13.63 -3.48 -0.83
N ASP A 57 14.92 -3.29 -1.10
CA ASP A 57 16.04 -3.99 -0.47
C ASP A 57 16.50 -3.27 0.81
N TYR A 58 17.11 -4.02 1.73
CA TYR A 58 17.73 -3.45 2.93
C TYR A 58 18.89 -2.50 2.58
N GLY A 59 19.14 -1.49 3.42
CA GLY A 59 20.02 -0.37 3.08
C GLY A 59 21.45 -0.74 2.68
N GLN A 60 22.02 -1.80 3.27
CA GLN A 60 23.38 -2.25 2.99
C GLN A 60 23.49 -3.16 1.75
N SER A 61 22.38 -3.44 1.08
CA SER A 61 22.34 -4.31 -0.10
C SER A 61 23.16 -3.70 -1.24
N LYS A 62 24.11 -4.47 -1.79
CA LYS A 62 24.94 -4.07 -2.92
C LYS A 62 24.49 -4.67 -4.25
N THR A 63 23.68 -5.72 -4.18
CA THR A 63 23.26 -6.53 -5.33
C THR A 63 21.77 -6.38 -5.63
N PHE A 64 21.01 -5.72 -4.75
CA PHE A 64 19.58 -5.45 -4.91
C PHE A 64 18.76 -6.68 -5.37
N PRO A 65 18.90 -7.84 -4.70
CA PRO A 65 18.25 -9.06 -5.14
C PRO A 65 16.73 -8.92 -5.22
N VAL A 66 16.10 -8.15 -4.32
CA VAL A 66 14.64 -7.94 -4.36
C VAL A 66 14.24 -7.20 -5.64
N HIS A 67 14.95 -6.13 -6.00
CA HIS A 67 14.74 -5.46 -7.29
C HIS A 67 14.87 -6.42 -8.48
N VAL A 68 15.91 -7.28 -8.49
CA VAL A 68 16.16 -8.22 -9.58
C VAL A 68 15.04 -9.27 -9.69
N ILE A 69 14.61 -9.82 -8.55
CA ILE A 69 13.52 -10.81 -8.49
C ILE A 69 12.23 -10.21 -9.03
N LEU A 70 11.86 -9.02 -8.56
CA LEU A 70 10.63 -8.32 -8.97
C LEU A 70 10.68 -7.93 -10.45
N GLY A 71 11.80 -7.36 -10.91
CA GLY A 71 11.99 -6.97 -12.30
C GLY A 71 11.88 -8.13 -13.27
N ARG A 72 12.46 -9.30 -12.93
CA ARG A 72 12.32 -10.52 -13.74
C ARG A 72 10.89 -11.03 -13.81
N ALA A 73 10.10 -10.81 -12.76
CA ALA A 73 8.70 -11.18 -12.69
C ALA A 73 7.75 -10.12 -13.27
N ASN A 74 8.29 -9.00 -13.79
CA ASN A 74 7.51 -7.85 -14.26
C ASN A 74 6.57 -7.27 -13.18
N ILE A 75 7.05 -7.24 -11.93
CA ILE A 75 6.31 -6.72 -10.77
C ILE A 75 6.97 -5.40 -10.34
N PRO A 76 6.23 -4.28 -10.32
CA PRO A 76 6.75 -3.00 -9.85
C PRO A 76 6.96 -2.95 -8.33
N GLY A 77 7.93 -2.14 -7.91
CA GLY A 77 8.14 -1.73 -6.52
C GLY A 77 7.68 -0.30 -6.25
N LEU A 78 7.12 -0.07 -5.06
CA LEU A 78 6.82 1.26 -4.52
C LEU A 78 7.68 1.51 -3.30
N GLU A 79 8.36 2.65 -3.29
CA GLU A 79 9.30 3.05 -2.25
C GLU A 79 8.84 4.35 -1.61
N ASN A 80 9.28 4.59 -0.37
CA ASN A 80 8.90 5.77 0.42
C ASN A 80 7.37 5.95 0.54
N VAL A 81 6.62 4.85 0.66
CA VAL A 81 5.17 4.92 0.82
C VAL A 81 4.82 5.37 2.24
N ALA A 82 4.10 6.49 2.36
CA ALA A 82 3.68 7.05 3.64
C ALA A 82 2.31 6.51 4.11
N ASN A 83 2.00 6.73 5.39
CA ASN A 83 0.69 6.48 6.02
C ASN A 83 0.20 5.02 5.93
N LEU A 84 1.12 4.05 5.89
CA LEU A 84 0.76 2.63 5.86
C LEU A 84 0.13 2.14 7.16
N ASP A 85 0.28 2.89 8.26
CA ASP A 85 -0.36 2.68 9.56
C ASP A 85 -1.87 2.96 9.54
N ALA A 86 -2.34 3.80 8.61
CA ALA A 86 -3.76 4.10 8.43
C ALA A 86 -4.49 3.09 7.53
N ILE A 87 -3.79 2.10 6.97
CA ILE A 87 -4.33 1.12 6.02
C ILE A 87 -4.62 -0.20 6.74
N PRO A 88 -5.84 -0.77 6.66
CA PRO A 88 -6.11 -2.10 7.19
C PRO A 88 -5.32 -3.17 6.45
N GLU A 89 -5.08 -4.31 7.10
CA GLU A 89 -4.30 -5.41 6.53
C GLU A 89 -4.86 -5.95 5.20
N PHE A 90 -6.16 -5.82 4.98
CA PHE A 90 -6.83 -6.22 3.74
C PHE A 90 -8.08 -5.37 3.45
N GLY A 91 -8.55 -5.44 2.21
CA GLY A 91 -9.81 -4.81 1.76
C GLY A 91 -9.66 -3.41 1.17
N SER A 92 -8.50 -2.78 1.30
CA SER A 92 -8.22 -1.50 0.64
C SER A 92 -7.93 -1.66 -0.85
N LEU A 93 -8.41 -0.71 -1.65
CA LEU A 93 -8.00 -0.55 -3.04
C LEU A 93 -6.86 0.47 -3.12
N ILE A 94 -5.72 0.06 -3.68
CA ILE A 94 -4.55 0.92 -3.87
C ILE A 94 -4.50 1.40 -5.32
N SER A 95 -4.46 2.72 -5.52
CA SER A 95 -4.30 3.35 -6.83
C SER A 95 -2.93 4.02 -6.92
N VAL A 96 -2.15 3.66 -7.94
CA VAL A 96 -0.78 4.15 -8.15
C VAL A 96 -0.75 4.98 -9.44
N ALA A 97 -0.77 6.31 -9.31
CA ALA A 97 -0.77 7.21 -10.45
C ALA A 97 0.68 7.54 -10.86
N VAL A 98 1.29 6.70 -11.70
CA VAL A 98 2.66 6.90 -12.20
C VAL A 98 2.65 7.87 -13.39
N ILE A 99 3.63 8.77 -13.45
CA ILE A 99 3.83 9.61 -14.63
C ILE A 99 4.22 8.77 -15.86
N LYS A 100 3.60 9.05 -17.01
CA LYS A 100 3.89 8.34 -18.27
C LYS A 100 5.15 8.89 -18.92
N LEU A 101 6.30 8.35 -18.56
CA LEU A 101 7.60 8.69 -19.14
C LEU A 101 7.90 7.77 -20.33
N GLN A 102 8.40 8.35 -21.43
CA GLN A 102 8.88 7.56 -22.56
C GLN A 102 10.11 6.75 -22.12
N ASP A 103 10.07 5.43 -22.35
CA ASP A 103 11.12 4.48 -21.97
C ASP A 103 11.54 4.54 -20.48
N GLY A 104 10.63 5.01 -19.63
CA GLY A 104 10.89 5.18 -18.20
C GLY A 104 10.99 3.84 -17.47
N SER A 105 12.07 3.62 -16.74
CA SER A 105 12.23 2.47 -15.82
C SER A 105 11.40 2.62 -14.53
N GLY A 106 11.02 3.84 -14.20
CA GLY A 106 10.26 4.22 -13.01
C GLY A 106 10.07 5.73 -12.94
N GLY A 107 9.33 6.20 -11.95
CA GLY A 107 9.11 7.64 -11.75
C GLY A 107 8.32 7.94 -10.48
N PRO A 108 8.31 9.21 -10.06
CA PRO A 108 7.49 9.63 -8.93
C PRO A 108 6.01 9.34 -9.20
N THR A 109 5.29 8.97 -8.14
CA THR A 109 3.88 8.62 -8.23
C THR A 109 3.10 9.20 -7.06
N ARG A 110 1.82 9.48 -7.29
CA ARG A 110 0.87 9.71 -6.21
C ARG A 110 0.11 8.41 -5.92
N VAL A 111 0.33 7.87 -4.72
CA VAL A 111 -0.37 6.67 -4.24
C VAL A 111 -1.61 7.11 -3.45
N PHE A 112 -2.75 6.51 -3.75
CA PHE A 112 -4.00 6.68 -3.02
C PHE A 112 -4.49 5.34 -2.51
N ALA A 113 -5.12 5.35 -1.33
CA ALA A 113 -5.81 4.18 -0.79
C ALA A 113 -7.29 4.52 -0.58
N THR A 114 -8.17 3.73 -1.17
CA THR A 114 -9.59 3.73 -0.85
C THR A 114 -9.81 2.65 0.21
N LEU A 115 -10.19 3.07 1.42
CA LEU A 115 -10.43 2.15 2.53
C LEU A 115 -11.71 1.34 2.30
N PRO A 116 -11.77 0.09 2.80
CA PRO A 116 -12.99 -0.68 2.77
C PRO A 116 -14.11 0.06 3.53
N PRO A 117 -15.40 -0.19 3.20
CA PRO A 117 -16.50 0.39 3.94
C PRO A 117 -16.40 -0.01 5.42
N THR A 118 -16.57 0.94 6.34
CA THR A 118 -16.71 0.62 7.77
C THR A 118 -18.07 -0.03 8.02
N ASN A 119 -18.16 -0.87 9.07
CA ASN A 119 -19.42 -1.53 9.46
C ASN A 119 -20.58 -0.54 9.69
N ASP A 120 -20.27 0.72 10.00
CA ASP A 120 -21.26 1.81 10.17
C ASP A 120 -22.01 2.11 8.86
N CYS A 121 -21.33 2.02 7.71
CA CYS A 121 -21.94 2.22 6.40
C CYS A 121 -22.91 1.09 6.05
N PHE A 122 -22.55 -0.16 6.37
CA PHE A 122 -23.42 -1.32 6.17
C PHE A 122 -24.67 -1.24 7.06
N MET A 123 -24.53 -0.96 8.36
CA MET A 123 -25.68 -0.85 9.26
C MET A 123 -26.62 0.30 8.88
N SER A 124 -26.09 1.46 8.48
CA SER A 124 -26.91 2.58 7.99
C SER A 124 -27.70 2.19 6.73
N THR A 125 -27.10 1.45 5.81
CA THR A 125 -27.77 0.99 4.58
C THR A 125 -28.86 -0.03 4.89
N TYR A 126 -28.59 -1.03 5.75
CA TYR A 126 -29.59 -2.03 6.13
C TYR A 126 -30.73 -1.45 6.98
N LEU A 127 -30.45 -0.53 7.90
CA LEU A 127 -31.46 0.15 8.70
C LEU A 127 -32.38 1.00 7.81
N ASN A 128 -31.82 1.74 6.85
CA ASN A 128 -32.60 2.55 5.91
C ASN A 128 -33.45 1.69 4.97
N ILE A 129 -32.92 0.59 4.43
CA ILE A 129 -33.70 -0.34 3.60
C ILE A 129 -34.83 -0.97 4.43
N GLY A 130 -34.54 -1.42 5.66
CA GLY A 130 -35.53 -2.01 6.56
C GLY A 130 -36.66 -1.06 6.95
N LEU A 131 -36.33 0.18 7.32
CA LEU A 131 -37.30 1.24 7.64
C LEU A 131 -38.17 1.60 6.43
N THR A 132 -37.57 1.68 5.24
CA THR A 132 -38.32 1.99 4.01
C THR A 132 -39.29 0.86 3.67
N PHE A 133 -38.87 -0.40 3.82
CA PHE A 133 -39.72 -1.56 3.57
C PHE A 133 -40.90 -1.63 4.57
N ILE A 134 -40.64 -1.38 5.85
CA ILE A 134 -41.69 -1.32 6.89
C ILE A 134 -42.67 -0.18 6.61
N ALA A 135 -42.18 1.02 6.27
CA ALA A 135 -43.04 2.15 5.93
C ALA A 135 -43.91 1.88 4.69
N LEU A 136 -43.37 1.20 3.68
CA LEU A 136 -44.11 0.84 2.46
C LEU A 136 -45.21 -0.19 2.75
N VAL A 137 -44.90 -1.21 3.56
CA VAL A 137 -45.89 -2.20 4.03
C VAL A 137 -46.98 -1.53 4.85
N ILE A 138 -46.63 -0.68 5.81
CA ILE A 138 -47.61 0.05 6.63
C ILE A 138 -48.48 0.97 5.76
N SER A 139 -47.90 1.67 4.77
CA SER A 139 -48.66 2.53 3.86
C SER A 139 -49.66 1.75 3.01
N MET A 140 -49.30 0.54 2.55
CA MET A 140 -50.21 -0.34 1.81
C MET A 140 -51.39 -0.82 2.66
N PHE A 141 -51.18 -1.05 3.96
CA PHE A 141 -52.26 -1.42 4.89
C PHE A 141 -53.15 -0.24 5.29
N LEU A 142 -52.63 0.99 5.28
CA LEU A 142 -53.38 2.19 5.65
C LEU A 142 -54.17 2.83 4.50
N THR A 143 -53.90 2.45 3.24
CA THR A 143 -54.63 2.95 2.05
C THR A 143 -55.68 1.98 1.50
N ALA A 144 -55.93 0.86 2.19
CA ALA A 144 -56.92 -0.14 1.82
C ALA A 144 -58.25 0.12 2.57
N ASP A 145 -58.95 1.18 2.18
CA ASP A 145 -60.38 1.43 2.45
C ASP A 145 -61.00 2.19 1.27
#